data_AF-A0A7J6SBC4-F1
#
_entry.id   AF-A0A7J6SBC4-F1
#
_cell.length_a   1.000
_cell.length_b   1.000
_cell.length_c   1.000
_cell.angle_alpha   90.00
_cell.angle_beta   90.00
_cell.angle_gamma   90.00
#
_symmetry.space_group_name_H-M   'P 1'
#
loop_
_entity.id
_entity.type
_entity.pdbx_description
1 polymer ?
#
loop_
_entity_poly.entity_id
_entity_poly.type
_entity_poly.pdbx_seq_one_letter_code
_entity_poly.pdbx_strand_id
1 'polypeptide(L)'
;MPLDNKIYDDEEMAKRSLEAAIQCGVRSKGRAYLKKDGTSVKRLVCQYSNMKGWKRCDFSGTILRRPDGRYTVEIQAGIHGPHLRDGTSLPTRTAQVPQHILRQIDEFVDCNAKPSRIERVLRKRGVLEGIENPRKCINNRLYQTRNRLHAADSRPPPGASRADIARYCTEKSSIPDDPNEAFCIHYSYDPKWGLEIHLSTPYLLETYATAPIVSCDHTHHVSWKGQPTVLYGALVDGHFRLISIGITETETGESIARMIQSVKNQCERLSEVRGAAIVHDPKILVADSADAISNGFAQ
;
A
#
# COMPACT_ATOMS: atom_id res chain seq x y z
N MET A 1 0.75 5.22 -35.61
CA MET A 1 -0.08 4.90 -36.79
C MET A 1 -1.52 4.81 -36.29
N PRO A 2 -2.47 5.57 -36.84
CA PRO A 2 -3.88 5.32 -36.55
C PRO A 2 -4.19 3.89 -37.01
N LEU A 3 -4.78 3.07 -36.13
CA LEU A 3 -5.43 1.85 -36.58
C LEU A 3 -6.61 2.33 -37.42
N ASP A 4 -6.48 2.23 -38.74
CA ASP A 4 -7.57 2.49 -39.68
C ASP A 4 -8.83 1.77 -39.22
N ASN A 5 -9.98 2.40 -39.49
CA ASN A 5 -11.38 2.07 -39.13
C ASN A 5 -11.81 0.60 -39.35
N LYS A 6 -11.07 -0.37 -38.82
CA LYS A 6 -11.35 -1.79 -38.90
C LYS A 6 -12.51 -2.09 -37.98
N ILE A 7 -13.47 -2.80 -38.55
CA ILE A 7 -14.64 -3.31 -37.86
C ILE A 7 -14.38 -4.79 -37.58
N TYR A 8 -14.64 -5.21 -36.35
CA TYR A 8 -14.46 -6.57 -35.88
C TYR A 8 -15.81 -7.15 -35.47
N ASP A 9 -16.00 -8.45 -35.70
CA ASP A 9 -17.26 -9.14 -35.38
C ASP A 9 -17.34 -9.55 -33.90
N ASP A 10 -16.19 -9.65 -33.22
CA ASP A 10 -16.11 -9.95 -31.80
C ASP A 10 -15.09 -9.09 -31.04
N GLU A 11 -15.29 -9.01 -29.73
CA GLU A 11 -14.48 -8.19 -28.82
C GLU A 11 -13.03 -8.70 -28.70
N GLU A 12 -12.82 -10.01 -28.77
CA GLU A 12 -11.49 -10.61 -28.64
C GLU A 12 -10.62 -10.33 -29.87
N MET A 13 -11.19 -10.31 -31.08
CA MET A 13 -10.53 -9.86 -32.29
C MET A 13 -10.14 -8.38 -32.22
N ALA A 14 -11.04 -7.53 -31.73
CA ALA A 14 -10.74 -6.12 -31.51
C ALA A 14 -9.60 -5.94 -30.50
N LYS A 15 -9.62 -6.70 -29.40
CA LYS A 15 -8.55 -6.70 -28.39
C LYS A 15 -7.23 -7.20 -28.94
N ARG A 16 -7.20 -8.33 -29.65
CA ARG A 16 -5.99 -8.88 -30.29
C ARG A 16 -5.40 -7.90 -31.30
N SER A 17 -6.23 -7.17 -32.03
CA SER A 17 -5.72 -6.13 -32.95
C SER A 17 -5.06 -4.98 -32.20
N LEU A 18 -5.56 -4.62 -31.02
CA LEU A 18 -4.92 -3.61 -30.17
C LEU A 18 -3.59 -4.13 -29.60
N GLU A 19 -3.54 -5.39 -29.15
CA GLU A 19 -2.33 -6.05 -28.66
C GLU A 19 -1.26 -6.17 -29.76
N ALA A 20 -1.67 -6.52 -30.97
CA ALA A 20 -0.78 -6.56 -32.13
C ALA A 20 -0.19 -5.19 -32.48
N ALA A 21 -0.96 -4.12 -32.32
CA ALA A 21 -0.49 -2.76 -32.60
C ALA A 21 0.58 -2.26 -31.61
N ILE A 22 0.60 -2.80 -30.39
CA ILE A 22 1.55 -2.42 -29.35
C ILE A 22 2.58 -3.51 -29.01
N GLN A 23 2.46 -4.70 -29.61
CA GLN A 23 3.31 -5.86 -29.37
C GLN A 23 3.39 -6.24 -27.87
N CYS A 24 2.31 -6.01 -27.11
CA CYS A 24 2.19 -6.37 -25.70
C CYS A 24 0.73 -6.59 -25.31
N GLY A 25 0.50 -7.17 -24.12
CA GLY A 25 -0.84 -7.39 -23.59
C GLY A 25 -1.53 -6.11 -23.13
N VAL A 26 -2.86 -6.09 -23.20
CA VAL A 26 -3.72 -5.00 -22.71
C VAL A 26 -4.65 -5.48 -21.60
N ARG A 27 -5.00 -4.57 -20.68
CA ARG A 27 -5.97 -4.81 -19.61
C ARG A 27 -7.02 -3.73 -19.52
N SER A 28 -8.19 -4.08 -19.03
CA SER A 28 -9.31 -3.15 -18.82
C SER A 28 -8.97 -2.11 -17.75
N LYS A 29 -9.28 -0.85 -18.04
CA LYS A 29 -9.18 0.26 -17.09
C LYS A 29 -10.58 0.77 -16.76
N GLY A 30 -11.14 0.24 -15.68
CA GLY A 30 -12.50 0.55 -15.22
C GLY A 30 -13.58 -0.31 -15.88
N ARG A 31 -14.84 -0.03 -15.53
CA ARG A 31 -16.01 -0.69 -16.11
C ARG A 31 -16.33 -0.08 -17.48
N ALA A 32 -16.93 -0.88 -18.36
CA ALA A 32 -17.48 -0.36 -19.61
C ALA A 32 -18.66 0.59 -19.30
N TYR A 33 -18.87 1.59 -20.15
CA TYR A 33 -19.99 2.51 -20.03
C TYR A 33 -20.73 2.67 -21.36
N LEU A 34 -22.03 2.97 -21.29
CA LEU A 34 -22.88 3.17 -22.46
C LEU A 34 -22.98 4.66 -22.79
N LYS A 35 -22.77 5.01 -24.06
CA LYS A 35 -23.08 6.33 -24.61
C LYS A 35 -24.58 6.43 -24.91
N LYS A 36 -25.07 7.67 -25.09
CA LYS A 36 -26.48 7.97 -25.39
C LYS A 36 -26.98 7.33 -26.70
N ASP A 37 -26.07 7.04 -27.63
CA ASP A 37 -26.34 6.40 -28.92
C ASP A 37 -26.40 4.87 -28.84
N GLY A 38 -26.28 4.29 -27.63
CA GLY A 38 -26.24 2.84 -27.42
C GLY A 38 -24.87 2.20 -27.61
N THR A 39 -23.83 2.97 -27.93
CA THR A 39 -22.46 2.46 -28.06
C THR A 39 -21.86 2.14 -26.69
N SER A 40 -21.40 0.91 -26.48
CA SER A 40 -20.64 0.54 -25.27
C SER A 40 -19.16 0.82 -25.46
N VAL A 41 -18.54 1.42 -24.45
CA VAL A 41 -17.16 1.88 -24.47
C VAL A 41 -16.36 1.17 -23.40
N LYS A 42 -15.31 0.45 -23.81
CA LYS A 42 -14.39 -0.25 -22.91
C LYS A 42 -12.97 0.28 -23.08
N ARG A 43 -12.46 0.92 -22.03
CA ARG A 43 -11.10 1.48 -22.03
C ARG A 43 -10.07 0.40 -21.69
N LEU A 44 -9.03 0.33 -22.49
CA LEU A 44 -7.90 -0.57 -22.32
C LEU A 44 -6.61 0.23 -22.13
N VAL A 45 -5.71 -0.31 -21.32
CA VAL A 45 -4.34 0.21 -21.14
C VAL A 45 -3.34 -0.92 -21.29
N CYS A 46 -2.09 -0.57 -21.57
CA CYS A 46 -0.98 -1.53 -21.55
C CYS A 46 -0.96 -2.28 -20.21
N GLN A 47 -0.68 -3.59 -20.22
CA GLN A 47 -0.60 -4.39 -18.98
C GLN A 47 0.46 -3.85 -18.01
N TYR A 48 1.52 -3.22 -18.53
CA TYR A 48 2.63 -2.67 -17.76
C TYR A 48 2.40 -1.21 -17.29
N SER A 49 1.28 -0.58 -17.66
CA SER A 49 1.01 0.84 -17.39
C SER A 49 1.23 1.26 -15.93
N ASN A 50 0.92 0.39 -14.96
CA ASN A 50 1.14 0.60 -13.53
C ASN A 50 1.81 -0.61 -12.86
N MET A 51 2.58 -1.42 -13.60
CA MET A 51 3.26 -2.57 -13.00
C MET A 51 4.48 -2.09 -12.22
N LYS A 52 4.60 -2.47 -10.93
CA LYS A 52 5.72 -2.10 -10.06
C LYS A 52 7.04 -2.55 -10.69
N GLY A 53 8.03 -1.65 -10.74
CA GLY A 53 9.34 -1.93 -11.35
C GLY A 53 9.38 -1.83 -12.87
N TRP A 54 8.39 -1.19 -13.51
CA TRP A 54 8.40 -0.86 -14.93
C TRP A 54 8.18 0.63 -15.12
N LYS A 55 8.81 1.20 -16.16
CA LYS A 55 8.50 2.57 -16.58
C LYS A 55 7.02 2.69 -16.94
N ARG A 56 6.39 3.75 -16.43
CA ARG A 56 4.98 4.06 -16.70
C ARG A 56 4.75 4.13 -18.21
N CYS A 57 3.74 3.38 -18.67
CA CYS A 57 3.30 3.40 -20.05
C CYS A 57 1.98 4.17 -20.14
N ASP A 58 1.98 5.30 -20.85
CA ASP A 58 0.80 6.14 -21.03
C ASP A 58 -0.09 5.70 -22.21
N PHE A 59 0.20 4.53 -22.79
CA PHE A 59 -0.64 3.95 -23.83
C PHE A 59 -2.06 3.71 -23.32
N SER A 60 -3.04 4.23 -24.07
CA SER A 60 -4.43 3.86 -23.89
C SER A 60 -5.17 3.72 -25.20
N GLY A 61 -6.01 2.69 -25.26
CA GLY A 61 -6.92 2.41 -26.35
C GLY A 61 -8.33 2.19 -25.84
N THR A 62 -9.29 2.15 -26.76
CA THR A 62 -10.69 1.94 -26.45
C THR A 62 -11.28 0.97 -27.45
N ILE A 63 -12.06 0.01 -26.96
CA ILE A 63 -12.94 -0.82 -27.78
C ILE A 63 -14.34 -0.22 -27.69
N LEU A 64 -14.94 0.05 -28.85
CA LEU A 64 -16.31 0.55 -28.99
C LEU A 64 -17.17 -0.59 -29.55
N ARG A 65 -18.20 -1.01 -28.81
CA ARG A 65 -19.24 -1.92 -29.34
C ARG A 65 -20.41 -1.07 -29.83
N ARG A 66 -20.65 -1.11 -31.14
CA ARG A 66 -21.74 -0.41 -31.80
C ARG A 66 -23.09 -1.09 -31.52
N PRO A 67 -24.22 -0.38 -31.70
CA PRO A 67 -25.56 -0.95 -31.53
C PRO A 67 -25.85 -2.17 -32.42
N ASP A 68 -25.19 -2.25 -33.58
CA ASP A 68 -25.28 -3.38 -34.51
C ASP A 68 -24.48 -4.62 -34.07
N GLY A 69 -23.85 -4.57 -32.89
CA GLY A 69 -23.08 -5.66 -32.30
C GLY A 69 -21.61 -5.71 -32.73
N ARG A 70 -21.17 -4.89 -33.69
CA ARG A 70 -19.79 -4.88 -34.18
C ARG A 70 -18.88 -3.99 -33.35
N TYR A 71 -17.58 -4.24 -33.42
CA TYR A 71 -16.56 -3.58 -32.61
C TYR A 71 -15.62 -2.72 -33.44
N THR A 72 -15.18 -1.59 -32.89
CA THR A 72 -14.10 -0.77 -33.45
C THR A 72 -13.08 -0.39 -32.38
N VAL A 73 -11.85 -0.12 -32.79
CA VAL A 73 -10.74 0.17 -31.88
C VAL A 73 -10.22 1.59 -32.12
N GLU A 74 -10.08 2.38 -31.05
CA GLU A 74 -9.51 3.72 -31.10
C GLU A 74 -8.29 3.81 -30.18
N ILE A 75 -7.14 4.26 -30.72
CA ILE A 75 -5.95 4.57 -29.92
C ILE A 75 -6.02 6.04 -29.53
N GLN A 76 -6.14 6.34 -28.23
CA GLN A 76 -6.40 7.69 -27.72
C GLN A 76 -5.12 8.47 -27.42
N ALA A 77 -4.07 7.83 -26.91
CA ALA A 77 -2.83 8.51 -26.56
C ALA A 77 -1.64 7.56 -26.37
N GLY A 78 -0.44 8.06 -26.66
CA GLY A 78 0.86 7.50 -26.29
C GLY A 78 1.61 6.81 -27.43
N ILE A 79 2.89 7.14 -27.62
CA ILE A 79 3.82 6.28 -28.36
C ILE A 79 4.07 5.07 -27.47
N HIS A 80 3.71 3.88 -27.96
CA HIS A 80 4.05 2.66 -27.26
C HIS A 80 5.53 2.34 -27.48
N GLY A 81 6.37 2.67 -26.50
CA GLY A 81 7.80 2.35 -26.50
C GLY A 81 8.08 0.97 -25.89
N PRO A 82 9.30 0.43 -26.09
CA PRO A 82 9.71 -0.83 -25.46
C PRO A 82 9.61 -0.72 -23.94
N HIS A 83 9.03 -1.74 -23.30
CA HIS A 83 8.95 -1.80 -21.85
C HIS A 83 10.32 -2.11 -21.28
N LEU A 84 10.87 -1.16 -20.54
CA LEU A 84 12.10 -1.33 -19.79
C LEU A 84 11.73 -1.66 -18.34
N ARG A 85 12.22 -2.81 -17.84
CA ARG A 85 12.25 -3.07 -16.40
C ARG A 85 13.14 -2.01 -15.75
N ASP A 86 12.68 -1.41 -14.66
CA ASP A 86 13.52 -0.62 -13.77
C ASP A 86 14.52 -1.57 -13.10
N GLY A 87 15.65 -1.83 -13.76
CA GLY A 87 16.67 -2.76 -13.28
C GLY A 87 17.99 -2.57 -14.00
N THR A 88 18.79 -1.60 -13.55
CA THR A 88 20.28 -1.53 -13.59
C THR A 88 20.82 -0.16 -13.20
N SER A 89 19.96 0.79 -12.84
CA SER A 89 20.35 1.91 -12.00
C SER A 89 19.22 2.16 -11.01
N LEU A 90 19.58 2.47 -9.76
CA LEU A 90 18.72 3.24 -8.85
C LEU A 90 18.00 4.32 -9.66
N PRO A 91 16.73 4.67 -9.37
CA PRO A 91 16.04 5.73 -10.08
C PRO A 91 16.81 7.03 -9.89
N THR A 92 17.77 7.27 -10.78
CA THR A 92 18.57 8.46 -10.86
C THR A 92 17.83 9.35 -11.83
N ARG A 93 16.69 9.84 -11.31
CA ARG A 93 16.03 11.11 -11.61
C ARG A 93 14.56 11.01 -11.17
N THR A 94 14.33 10.98 -9.85
CA THR A 94 13.48 12.07 -9.33
C THR A 94 14.13 13.32 -9.88
N ALA A 95 13.43 14.19 -10.63
CA ALA A 95 13.98 15.50 -10.99
C ALA A 95 14.74 16.00 -9.76
N GLN A 96 16.08 16.07 -9.86
CA GLN A 96 16.92 16.26 -8.67
C GLN A 96 16.41 17.56 -8.08
N VAL A 97 15.67 17.45 -6.97
CA VAL A 97 15.03 18.59 -6.35
C VAL A 97 16.18 19.55 -6.10
N PRO A 98 16.19 20.71 -6.77
CA PRO A 98 17.34 21.60 -6.73
C PRO A 98 17.79 21.81 -5.29
N GLN A 99 19.10 21.73 -5.06
CA GLN A 99 19.64 21.69 -3.70
C GLN A 99 19.25 22.93 -2.87
N HIS A 100 18.97 24.06 -3.53
CA HIS A 100 18.43 25.26 -2.88
C HIS A 100 17.02 25.07 -2.31
N ILE A 101 16.16 24.25 -2.93
CA ILE A 101 14.84 23.89 -2.39
C ILE A 101 15.02 22.99 -1.17
N LEU A 102 15.93 22.02 -1.23
CA LEU A 102 16.21 21.14 -0.09
C LEU A 102 16.69 21.93 1.13
N ARG A 103 17.58 22.92 0.95
CA ARG A 103 18.02 23.83 2.02
C ARG A 103 16.85 24.62 2.61
N GLN A 104 15.95 25.13 1.77
CA GLN A 104 14.76 25.83 2.24
C GLN A 104 13.79 24.92 3.00
N ILE A 105 13.71 23.62 2.68
CA ILE A 105 12.93 22.66 3.47
C ILE A 105 13.60 22.44 4.84
N ASP A 106 14.93 22.38 4.89
CA ASP A 106 15.68 22.16 6.12
C ASP A 106 15.49 23.30 7.14
N GLU A 107 15.27 24.55 6.69
CA GLU A 107 14.92 25.70 7.56
C GLU A 107 13.67 25.46 8.43
N PHE A 108 12.79 24.53 8.03
CA PHE A 108 11.56 24.23 8.75
C PHE A 108 11.67 23.01 9.68
N VAL A 109 12.81 22.33 9.71
CA VAL A 109 13.03 21.12 10.53
C VAL A 109 12.95 21.44 12.01
N ASP A 110 13.63 22.50 12.44
CA ASP A 110 13.71 22.92 13.86
C ASP A 110 12.36 23.43 14.38
N CYS A 111 11.50 23.92 13.50
CA CYS A 111 10.18 24.46 13.83
C CYS A 111 9.07 23.39 13.90
N ASN A 112 9.39 22.10 13.71
CA ASN A 112 8.46 20.98 13.59
C ASN A 112 7.22 21.29 12.71
N ALA A 113 7.43 22.04 11.63
CA ALA A 113 6.32 22.50 10.79
C ALA A 113 5.68 21.33 10.03
N LYS A 114 4.35 21.30 9.97
CA LYS A 114 3.62 20.28 9.18
C LYS A 114 3.99 20.39 7.69
N PRO A 115 4.14 19.28 6.96
CA PRO A 115 4.49 19.29 5.53
C PRO A 115 3.59 20.16 4.66
N SER A 116 2.28 20.20 4.95
CA SER A 116 1.31 21.07 4.27
C SER A 116 1.59 22.56 4.45
N ARG A 117 2.08 22.95 5.64
CA ARG A 117 2.46 24.34 5.94
C ARG A 117 3.73 24.72 5.18
N ILE A 118 4.72 23.82 5.15
CA ILE A 118 5.99 24.00 4.42
C ILE A 118 5.70 24.17 2.93
N GLU A 119 4.90 23.27 2.34
CA GLU A 119 4.53 23.35 0.92
C GLU A 119 3.84 24.67 0.59
N ARG A 120 2.92 25.13 1.42
CA ARG A 120 2.23 26.41 1.20
C ARG A 120 3.19 27.59 1.19
N VAL A 121 4.16 27.62 2.10
CA VAL A 121 5.17 28.69 2.18
C VAL A 121 6.09 28.63 0.96
N LEU A 122 6.59 27.45 0.60
CA LEU A 122 7.48 27.27 -0.56
C LEU A 122 6.75 27.56 -1.88
N ARG A 123 5.46 27.22 -2.00
CA ARG A 123 4.65 27.60 -3.16
C ARG A 123 4.47 29.12 -3.26
N LYS A 124 4.22 29.80 -2.12
CA LYS A 124 4.11 31.26 -2.09
C LYS A 124 5.42 31.95 -2.48
N ARG A 125 6.57 31.30 -2.23
CA ARG A 125 7.90 31.78 -2.65
C ARG A 125 8.25 31.48 -4.11
N GLY A 126 7.39 30.78 -4.85
CA GLY A 126 7.64 30.40 -6.25
C GLY A 126 8.68 29.28 -6.45
N VAL A 127 9.17 28.67 -5.36
CA VAL A 127 10.31 27.72 -5.44
C VAL A 127 9.89 26.28 -5.75
N LEU A 128 8.59 26.00 -5.86
CA LEU A 128 8.07 24.66 -6.17
C LEU A 128 7.63 24.48 -7.62
N GLU A 129 7.89 25.47 -8.50
CA GLU A 129 7.57 25.37 -9.92
C GLU A 129 8.36 24.24 -10.60
N GLY A 130 7.68 23.44 -11.42
CA GLY A 130 8.28 22.30 -12.10
C GLY A 130 8.62 21.08 -11.22
N ILE A 131 8.34 21.14 -9.91
CA ILE A 131 8.54 20.00 -9.01
C ILE A 131 7.33 19.06 -9.07
N GLU A 132 7.55 17.85 -9.58
CA GLU A 132 6.55 16.80 -9.57
C GLU A 132 6.33 16.29 -8.14
N ASN A 133 5.08 16.34 -7.67
CA ASN A 133 4.66 15.92 -6.33
C ASN A 133 5.46 16.57 -5.16
N PRO A 134 5.33 17.91 -4.95
CA PRO A 134 6.10 18.64 -3.94
C PRO A 134 5.92 18.11 -2.51
N ARG A 135 4.71 17.63 -2.16
CA ARG A 135 4.41 17.11 -0.83
C ARG A 135 5.25 15.88 -0.48
N LYS A 136 5.40 14.96 -1.44
CA LYS A 136 6.23 13.76 -1.29
C LYS A 136 7.70 14.13 -1.13
N CYS A 137 8.19 15.10 -1.90
CA CYS A 137 9.55 15.63 -1.77
C CYS A 137 9.81 16.18 -0.36
N ILE A 138 8.90 17.03 0.15
CA ILE A 138 9.00 17.63 1.49
C ILE A 138 9.01 16.54 2.56
N ASN A 139 8.07 15.59 2.50
CA ASN A 139 8.00 14.47 3.45
C ASN A 139 9.30 13.65 3.46
N ASN A 140 9.81 13.31 2.27
CA ASN A 140 11.06 12.55 2.14
C ASN A 140 12.25 13.32 2.70
N ARG A 141 12.35 14.63 2.45
CA ARG A 141 13.45 15.46 2.96
C ARG A 141 13.40 15.60 4.47
N LEU A 142 12.24 15.92 5.05
CA LEU A 142 12.08 16.00 6.51
C LEU A 142 12.43 14.68 7.18
N TYR A 143 11.99 13.56 6.61
CA TYR A 143 12.33 12.22 7.10
C TYR A 143 13.85 11.95 7.03
N GLN A 144 14.49 12.25 5.90
CA GLN A 144 15.94 12.09 5.74
C GLN A 144 16.75 12.97 6.69
N THR A 145 16.37 14.24 6.83
CA THR A 145 17.07 15.19 7.71
C THR A 145 16.93 14.77 9.17
N ARG A 146 15.72 14.36 9.61
CA ARG A 146 15.50 13.82 10.96
C ARG A 146 16.29 12.54 11.22
N ASN A 147 16.31 11.61 10.27
CA ASN A 147 17.10 10.39 10.40
C ASN A 147 18.62 10.67 10.49
N ARG A 148 19.13 11.68 9.78
CA ARG A 148 20.53 12.09 9.87
C ARG A 148 20.86 12.73 11.22
N LEU A 149 19.95 13.53 11.76
CA LEU A 149 20.08 14.09 13.10
C LEU A 149 20.11 12.97 14.16
N HIS A 150 19.24 11.97 14.04
CA HIS A 150 19.25 10.81 14.95
C HIS A 150 20.48 9.89 14.75
N ALA A 151 21.03 9.79 13.54
CA ALA A 151 22.25 9.00 13.30
C ALA A 151 23.50 9.59 13.95
N ALA A 152 23.51 10.89 14.29
CA ALA A 152 24.59 11.51 15.05
C ALA A 152 24.64 11.00 16.52
N ASP A 153 23.53 10.48 17.06
CA ASP A 153 23.41 9.97 18.42
C ASP A 153 23.82 8.48 18.57
N SER A 154 24.65 7.95 17.66
CA SER A 154 25.27 6.61 17.73
C SER A 154 24.33 5.39 17.66
N ARG A 155 23.02 5.57 17.57
CA ARG A 155 22.07 4.48 17.28
C ARG A 155 21.46 4.68 15.90
N PRO A 156 21.62 3.74 14.95
CA PRO A 156 20.82 3.80 13.72
C PRO A 156 19.35 3.81 14.13
N PRO A 157 18.52 4.71 13.55
CA PRO A 157 17.12 4.77 13.90
C PRO A 157 16.48 3.39 13.68
N PRO A 158 15.63 2.90 14.60
CA PRO A 158 14.96 1.62 14.47
C PRO A 158 14.34 1.49 13.08
N GLY A 159 14.65 0.38 12.40
CA GLY A 159 14.17 0.14 11.06
C GLY A 159 15.10 0.54 9.91
N ALA A 160 16.33 0.99 10.16
CA ALA A 160 17.26 1.40 9.09
C ALA A 160 17.56 0.28 8.07
N SER A 161 17.71 -0.97 8.53
CA SER A 161 17.91 -2.16 7.70
C SER A 161 16.98 -3.32 8.09
N ARG A 162 16.85 -4.34 7.23
CA ARG A 162 16.13 -5.58 7.58
C ARG A 162 16.70 -6.28 8.81
N ALA A 163 18.02 -6.25 8.99
CA ALA A 163 18.67 -6.82 10.16
C ALA A 163 18.30 -6.06 11.44
N ASP A 164 18.21 -4.72 11.38
CA ASP A 164 17.78 -3.91 12.53
C ASP A 164 16.32 -4.17 12.90
N ILE A 165 15.46 -4.36 11.89
CA ILE A 165 14.05 -4.69 12.08
C ILE A 165 13.91 -6.06 12.75
N ALA A 166 14.59 -7.07 12.20
CA ALA A 166 14.60 -8.42 12.75
C ALA A 166 15.07 -8.40 14.20
N ARG A 167 16.20 -7.73 14.48
CA ARG A 167 16.74 -7.60 15.83
C ARG A 167 15.73 -6.95 16.78
N TYR A 168 15.13 -5.82 16.38
CA TYR A 168 14.13 -5.13 17.19
C TYR A 168 12.91 -6.03 17.49
N CYS A 169 12.39 -6.72 16.48
CA CYS A 169 11.23 -7.59 16.65
C CYS A 169 11.53 -8.78 17.56
N THR A 170 12.72 -9.36 17.44
CA THR A 170 13.20 -10.43 18.33
C THR A 170 13.37 -9.92 19.76
N GLU A 171 14.02 -8.76 19.96
CA GLU A 171 14.20 -8.14 21.28
C GLU A 171 12.86 -7.79 21.94
N LYS A 172 11.86 -7.40 21.14
CA LYS A 172 10.51 -7.07 21.62
C LYS A 172 9.53 -8.24 21.54
N SER A 173 9.98 -9.50 21.40
CA SER A 173 9.08 -10.66 21.26
C SER A 173 8.58 -11.25 22.58
N SER A 174 9.21 -10.89 23.70
CA SER A 174 8.78 -11.29 25.04
C SER A 174 7.58 -10.46 25.50
N ILE A 175 6.66 -11.09 26.22
CA ILE A 175 5.53 -10.40 26.87
C ILE A 175 6.11 -9.46 27.94
N PRO A 176 5.84 -8.14 27.87
CA PRO A 176 6.34 -7.18 28.85
C PRO A 176 5.54 -7.24 30.15
N ASP A 177 6.18 -6.81 31.24
CA ASP A 177 5.53 -6.68 32.55
C ASP A 177 4.53 -5.53 32.55
N ASP A 178 4.88 -4.39 31.94
CA ASP A 178 3.99 -3.24 31.77
C ASP A 178 2.86 -3.59 30.78
N PRO A 179 1.59 -3.55 31.21
CA PRO A 179 0.46 -3.92 30.36
C PRO A 179 0.28 -2.99 29.16
N ASN A 180 0.82 -1.76 29.17
CA ASN A 180 0.71 -0.82 28.07
C ASN A 180 1.96 -0.80 27.17
N GLU A 181 3.00 -1.56 27.50
CA GLU A 181 4.19 -1.62 26.65
C GLU A 181 3.90 -2.43 25.38
N ALA A 182 4.24 -1.83 24.23
CA ALA A 182 4.10 -2.49 22.94
C ALA A 182 5.18 -3.55 22.75
N PHE A 183 4.77 -4.72 22.26
CA PHE A 183 5.65 -5.83 21.96
C PHE A 183 5.28 -6.50 20.63
N CYS A 184 6.23 -7.21 20.06
CA CYS A 184 6.13 -7.89 18.77
C CYS A 184 5.50 -9.27 18.95
N ILE A 185 4.25 -9.41 18.51
CA ILE A 185 3.49 -10.64 18.61
C ILE A 185 3.79 -11.62 17.47
N HIS A 186 4.26 -11.09 16.34
CA HIS A 186 4.69 -11.88 15.19
C HIS A 186 5.69 -11.10 14.33
N TYR A 187 6.70 -11.80 13.85
CA TYR A 187 7.66 -11.29 12.88
C TYR A 187 7.98 -12.39 11.88
N SER A 188 7.84 -12.09 10.60
CA SER A 188 8.35 -12.95 9.53
C SER A 188 8.86 -12.13 8.36
N TYR A 189 9.85 -12.69 7.68
CA TYR A 189 10.29 -12.21 6.38
C TYR A 189 10.33 -13.40 5.44
N ASP A 190 9.49 -13.37 4.41
CA ASP A 190 9.44 -14.40 3.37
C ASP A 190 9.75 -13.76 2.00
N PRO A 191 10.60 -14.36 1.15
CA PRO A 191 10.88 -13.82 -0.18
C PRO A 191 9.65 -13.64 -1.09
N LYS A 192 8.60 -14.44 -0.89
CA LYS A 192 7.34 -14.42 -1.63
C LYS A 192 6.35 -13.40 -1.06
N TRP A 193 6.25 -13.30 0.26
CA TRP A 193 5.21 -12.51 0.94
C TRP A 193 5.71 -11.18 1.53
N GLY A 194 7.03 -11.01 1.60
CA GLY A 194 7.69 -9.83 2.11
C GLY A 194 7.82 -9.83 3.64
N LEU A 195 7.99 -8.63 4.18
CA LEU A 195 8.06 -8.36 5.60
C LEU A 195 6.66 -8.31 6.22
N GLU A 196 6.53 -8.92 7.39
CA GLU A 196 5.31 -8.94 8.18
C GLU A 196 5.67 -8.77 9.67
N ILE A 197 5.12 -7.75 10.31
CA ILE A 197 5.36 -7.41 11.72
C ILE A 197 4.02 -7.14 12.37
N HIS A 198 3.67 -7.86 13.42
CA HIS A 198 2.46 -7.59 14.19
C HIS A 198 2.84 -7.15 15.60
N LEU A 199 2.21 -6.08 16.07
CA LEU A 199 2.46 -5.48 17.37
C LEU A 199 1.17 -5.35 18.17
N SER A 200 1.25 -5.58 19.48
CA SER A 200 0.15 -5.37 20.42
C SER A 200 0.70 -4.97 21.79
N THR A 201 -0.18 -4.87 22.79
CA THR A 201 0.18 -4.71 24.21
C THR A 201 -0.58 -5.77 25.03
N PRO A 202 -0.07 -6.20 26.19
CA PRO A 202 -0.82 -7.12 27.05
C PRO A 202 -2.23 -6.61 27.38
N TYR A 203 -2.38 -5.32 27.68
CA TYR A 203 -3.66 -4.69 27.98
C TYR A 203 -4.68 -4.87 26.85
N LEU A 204 -4.30 -4.62 25.60
CA LEU A 204 -5.21 -4.75 24.46
C LEU A 204 -5.64 -6.21 24.24
N LEU A 205 -4.71 -7.17 24.40
CA LEU A 205 -5.01 -8.59 24.29
C LEU A 205 -5.96 -9.05 25.40
N GLU A 206 -5.67 -8.72 26.66
CA GLU A 206 -6.50 -9.06 27.82
C GLU A 206 -7.90 -8.46 27.74
N THR A 207 -7.99 -7.19 27.30
CA THR A 207 -9.25 -6.44 27.37
C THR A 207 -10.17 -6.73 26.19
N TYR A 208 -9.62 -6.88 24.98
CA TYR A 208 -10.42 -6.84 23.76
C TYR A 208 -10.33 -8.10 22.90
N ALA A 209 -9.32 -8.96 23.07
CA ALA A 209 -9.18 -10.13 22.20
C ALA A 209 -10.27 -11.19 22.43
N THR A 210 -10.95 -11.18 23.58
CA THR A 210 -12.06 -12.11 23.87
C THR A 210 -13.39 -11.70 23.24
N ALA A 211 -13.44 -10.55 22.55
CA ALA A 211 -14.67 -10.05 21.95
C ALA A 211 -15.18 -10.97 20.82
N PRO A 212 -16.50 -11.21 20.75
CA PRO A 212 -17.08 -12.10 19.74
C PRO A 212 -17.14 -11.47 18.34
N ILE A 213 -17.03 -10.15 18.25
CA ILE A 213 -17.11 -9.40 16.99
C ILE A 213 -15.80 -8.65 16.79
N VAL A 214 -15.14 -8.92 15.67
CA VAL A 214 -13.90 -8.27 15.28
C VAL A 214 -14.06 -7.56 13.96
N SER A 215 -13.19 -6.59 13.72
CA SER A 215 -13.07 -5.86 12.47
C SER A 215 -11.61 -5.80 12.06
N CYS A 216 -11.40 -5.88 10.75
CA CYS A 216 -10.08 -5.86 10.16
C CYS A 216 -10.10 -4.96 8.91
N ASP A 217 -9.11 -4.10 8.77
CA ASP A 217 -8.99 -3.22 7.60
C ASP A 217 -7.52 -2.91 7.28
N HIS A 218 -7.20 -2.80 5.99
CA HIS A 218 -5.91 -2.30 5.54
C HIS A 218 -6.00 -0.78 5.38
N THR A 219 -5.08 -0.07 6.03
CA THR A 219 -4.95 1.38 5.87
C THR A 219 -3.61 1.75 5.26
N HIS A 220 -3.66 2.72 4.33
CA HIS A 220 -2.49 3.38 3.78
C HIS A 220 -2.23 4.75 4.44
N HIS A 221 -3.16 5.23 5.24
CA HIS A 221 -3.06 6.53 5.91
C HIS A 221 -2.11 6.48 7.10
N VAL A 222 -2.08 5.35 7.80
CA VAL A 222 -1.04 4.99 8.76
C VAL A 222 -0.15 3.98 8.04
N SER A 223 1.04 4.38 7.65
CA SER A 223 1.99 3.50 6.96
C SER A 223 3.39 3.72 7.49
N TRP A 224 4.14 2.62 7.63
CA TRP A 224 5.55 2.68 7.95
C TRP A 224 6.37 2.45 6.69
N LYS A 225 7.12 3.48 6.29
CA LYS A 225 7.91 3.47 5.04
C LYS A 225 7.08 3.18 3.78
N GLY A 226 5.79 3.54 3.79
CA GLY A 226 4.87 3.29 2.68
C GLY A 226 4.35 1.85 2.60
N GLN A 227 4.63 1.02 3.60
CA GLN A 227 4.02 -0.30 3.73
C GLN A 227 2.60 -0.15 4.31
N PRO A 228 1.59 -0.84 3.76
CA PRO A 228 0.25 -0.86 4.33
C PRO A 228 0.27 -1.35 5.77
N THR A 229 -0.67 -0.84 6.56
CA THR A 229 -0.88 -1.27 7.93
C THR A 229 -2.23 -1.96 8.04
N VAL A 230 -2.26 -3.17 8.59
CA VAL A 230 -3.48 -3.86 8.96
C VAL A 230 -3.88 -3.42 10.35
N LEU A 231 -5.10 -2.94 10.51
CA LEU A 231 -5.70 -2.71 11.81
C LEU A 231 -6.61 -3.88 12.14
N TYR A 232 -6.36 -4.52 13.29
CA TYR A 232 -7.19 -5.61 13.80
C TYR A 232 -7.74 -5.21 15.16
N GLY A 233 -9.06 -5.25 15.33
CA GLY A 233 -9.69 -4.78 16.55
C GLY A 233 -11.06 -5.39 16.81
N ALA A 234 -11.53 -5.23 18.05
CA ALA A 234 -12.86 -5.63 18.47
C ALA A 234 -13.88 -4.52 18.20
N LEU A 235 -15.14 -4.91 18.01
CA LEU A 235 -16.28 -4.00 18.12
C LEU A 235 -16.92 -4.19 19.50
N VAL A 236 -16.68 -3.25 20.41
CA VAL A 236 -17.21 -3.26 21.78
C VAL A 236 -18.09 -2.03 21.96
N ASP A 237 -19.34 -2.23 22.37
CA ASP A 237 -20.35 -1.17 22.55
C ASP A 237 -20.51 -0.26 21.31
N GLY A 238 -20.44 -0.84 20.12
CA GLY A 238 -20.54 -0.10 18.85
C GLY A 238 -19.29 0.71 18.48
N HIS A 239 -18.19 0.57 19.24
CA HIS A 239 -16.94 1.26 18.98
C HIS A 239 -15.81 0.30 18.61
N PHE A 240 -14.99 0.71 17.65
CA PHE A 240 -13.75 0.01 17.33
C PHE A 240 -12.73 0.19 18.47
N ARG A 241 -12.21 -0.94 18.96
CA ARG A 241 -11.13 -1.03 19.95
C ARG A 241 -9.99 -1.83 19.35
N LEU A 242 -8.83 -1.20 19.25
CA LEU A 242 -7.65 -1.82 18.65
C LEU A 242 -7.21 -3.04 19.47
N ILE A 243 -6.88 -4.15 18.81
CA ILE A 243 -6.23 -5.31 19.43
C ILE A 243 -4.79 -5.37 18.98
N SER A 244 -4.55 -5.27 17.67
CA SER A 244 -3.23 -5.44 17.06
C SER A 244 -3.08 -4.54 15.83
N ILE A 245 -1.84 -4.13 15.57
CA ILE A 245 -1.45 -3.50 14.31
C ILE A 245 -0.48 -4.42 13.57
N GLY A 246 -0.68 -4.56 12.27
CA GLY A 246 0.21 -5.29 11.38
C GLY A 246 0.86 -4.36 10.38
N ILE A 247 2.15 -4.52 10.13
CA ILE A 247 2.82 -3.90 9.00
C ILE A 247 3.13 -5.02 8.02
N THR A 248 2.57 -4.93 6.82
CA THR A 248 2.68 -5.98 5.79
C THR A 248 3.18 -5.37 4.49
N GLU A 249 3.85 -6.15 3.64
CA GLU A 249 4.14 -5.75 2.25
C GLU A 249 3.04 -6.19 1.27
N THR A 250 2.09 -6.99 1.74
CA THR A 250 1.04 -7.63 0.95
C THR A 250 -0.32 -7.54 1.64
N GLU A 251 -1.37 -7.45 0.83
CA GLU A 251 -2.77 -7.36 1.25
C GLU A 251 -3.51 -8.62 0.82
N THR A 252 -3.13 -9.77 1.40
CA THR A 252 -3.69 -11.08 1.04
C THR A 252 -4.50 -11.67 2.19
N GLY A 253 -5.34 -12.66 1.90
CA GLY A 253 -6.05 -13.36 2.98
C GLY A 253 -5.11 -14.14 3.91
N GLU A 254 -3.94 -14.54 3.42
CA GLU A 254 -2.92 -15.20 4.23
C GLU A 254 -2.29 -14.26 5.26
N SER A 255 -2.11 -12.96 4.95
CA SER A 255 -1.62 -12.00 5.94
C SER A 255 -2.65 -11.74 7.03
N ILE A 256 -3.93 -11.67 6.67
CA ILE A 256 -5.02 -11.58 7.65
C ILE A 256 -5.11 -12.84 8.52
N ALA A 257 -5.02 -14.03 7.93
CA ALA A 257 -5.02 -15.29 8.68
C ALA A 257 -3.85 -15.34 9.67
N ARG A 258 -2.64 -14.93 9.23
CA ARG A 258 -1.47 -14.84 10.12
C ARG A 258 -1.63 -13.80 11.22
N MET A 259 -2.29 -12.67 10.95
CA MET A 259 -2.64 -11.69 11.98
C MET A 259 -3.53 -12.32 13.05
N ILE A 260 -4.65 -12.94 12.66
CA ILE A 260 -5.59 -13.57 13.59
C ILE A 260 -4.89 -14.69 14.38
N GLN A 261 -4.13 -15.55 13.69
CA GLN A 261 -3.38 -16.63 14.34
C GLN A 261 -2.33 -16.10 15.30
N SER A 262 -1.63 -15.01 14.97
CA SER A 262 -0.65 -14.40 15.89
C SER A 262 -1.29 -13.84 17.14
N VAL A 263 -2.46 -13.21 17.02
CA VAL A 263 -3.25 -12.73 18.17
C VAL A 263 -3.68 -13.92 19.03
N LYS A 264 -4.21 -14.98 18.42
CA LYS A 264 -4.60 -16.22 19.11
C LYS A 264 -3.45 -16.83 19.90
N ASN A 265 -2.31 -17.07 19.24
CA ASN A 265 -1.11 -17.63 19.87
C ASN A 265 -0.63 -16.78 21.05
N GLN A 266 -0.67 -15.45 20.92
CA GLN A 266 -0.26 -14.59 22.04
C GLN A 266 -1.27 -14.54 23.18
N CYS A 267 -2.58 -14.66 22.91
CA CYS A 267 -3.58 -14.77 23.97
C CYS A 267 -3.37 -16.06 24.79
N GLU A 268 -3.06 -17.17 24.12
CA GLU A 268 -2.72 -18.44 24.78
C GLU A 268 -1.45 -18.30 25.64
N ARG A 269 -0.37 -17.73 25.10
CA ARG A 269 0.87 -17.46 25.87
C ARG A 269 0.63 -16.53 27.05
N LEU A 270 -0.17 -15.47 26.86
CA LEU A 270 -0.48 -14.52 27.92
C LEU A 270 -1.33 -15.18 29.02
N SER A 271 -2.24 -16.08 28.64
CA SER A 271 -3.02 -16.90 29.58
C SER A 271 -2.11 -17.75 30.48
N GLU A 272 -1.11 -18.41 29.89
CA GLU A 272 -0.12 -19.21 30.62
C GLU A 272 0.70 -18.37 31.60
N VAL A 273 1.17 -17.20 31.17
CA VAL A 273 2.02 -16.31 31.98
C VAL A 273 1.25 -15.64 33.11
N ARG A 274 -0.01 -15.24 32.86
CA ARG A 274 -0.82 -14.46 33.81
C ARG A 274 -1.78 -15.32 34.64
N GLY A 275 -1.96 -16.60 34.30
CA GLY A 275 -2.93 -17.48 34.96
C GLY A 275 -4.39 -17.08 34.74
N ALA A 276 -4.67 -16.37 33.64
CA ALA A 276 -6.00 -15.87 33.27
C ALA A 276 -6.52 -16.60 32.02
N ALA A 277 -7.83 -16.78 31.89
CA ALA A 277 -8.42 -17.40 30.70
C ALA A 277 -8.60 -16.36 29.58
N ILE A 278 -7.58 -16.16 28.75
CA ILE A 278 -7.59 -15.23 27.61
C ILE A 278 -7.66 -16.06 26.33
N VAL A 279 -8.88 -16.29 25.85
CA VAL A 279 -9.13 -17.09 24.63
C VAL A 279 -9.64 -16.17 23.52
N HIS A 280 -8.89 -16.12 22.42
CA HIS A 280 -9.30 -15.42 21.22
C HIS A 280 -10.07 -16.37 20.28
N ASP A 281 -11.39 -16.21 20.23
CA ASP A 281 -12.31 -17.03 19.42
C ASP A 281 -13.46 -16.16 18.85
N PRO A 282 -13.14 -15.22 17.95
CA PRO A 282 -14.14 -14.32 17.37
C PRO A 282 -15.14 -15.10 16.52
N LYS A 283 -16.42 -14.72 16.60
CA LYS A 283 -17.54 -15.38 15.90
C LYS A 283 -17.99 -14.63 14.66
N ILE A 284 -17.76 -13.33 14.63
CA ILE A 284 -18.22 -12.44 13.57
C ILE A 284 -17.06 -11.54 13.15
N LEU A 285 -16.82 -11.49 11.84
CA LEU A 285 -15.94 -10.53 11.21
C LEU A 285 -16.76 -9.45 10.51
N VAL A 286 -16.45 -8.19 10.82
CA VAL A 286 -16.95 -7.01 10.09
C VAL A 286 -15.79 -6.41 9.31
N ALA A 287 -15.79 -6.61 8.00
CA ALA A 287 -14.75 -6.10 7.11
C ALA A 287 -15.39 -5.52 5.83
N ASP A 288 -14.57 -4.84 5.03
CA ASP A 288 -14.97 -4.57 3.66
C ASP A 288 -15.14 -5.91 2.90
N SER A 289 -15.93 -5.91 1.82
CA SER A 289 -16.21 -7.12 1.04
C SER A 289 -14.99 -7.56 0.19
N ALA A 290 -13.78 -7.41 0.73
CA ALA A 290 -12.55 -7.90 0.15
C ALA A 290 -12.44 -9.41 0.42
N ASP A 291 -12.41 -10.20 -0.66
CA ASP A 291 -12.27 -11.67 -0.59
C ASP A 291 -11.08 -12.11 0.26
N ALA A 292 -10.00 -11.33 0.27
CA ALA A 292 -8.84 -11.56 1.12
C ALA A 292 -9.21 -11.65 2.61
N ILE A 293 -9.96 -10.68 3.13
CA ILE A 293 -10.25 -10.60 4.57
C ILE A 293 -11.23 -11.71 4.99
N SER A 294 -12.27 -11.94 4.19
CA SER A 294 -13.24 -13.02 4.44
C SER A 294 -12.60 -14.42 4.39
N ASN A 295 -11.72 -14.67 3.40
CA ASN A 295 -11.02 -15.95 3.28
C ASN A 295 -9.95 -16.14 4.36
N GLY A 296 -9.35 -15.06 4.85
CA GLY A 296 -8.38 -15.11 5.94
C GLY A 296 -9.03 -15.43 7.29
N PHE A 297 -10.26 -14.98 7.53
CA PHE A 297 -11.00 -15.27 8.76
C PHE A 297 -11.57 -16.69 8.83
N ALA A 298 -11.84 -17.30 7.67
CA ALA A 298 -12.36 -18.67 7.60
C ALA A 298 -11.29 -19.76 7.81
N GLN A 299 -10.01 -19.38 7.84
CA GLN A 299 -8.85 -20.27 8.05
C GLN A 299 -8.50 -20.36 9.54
#